data_AF-A0A1S3YXW1-F1
#
_entry.id   AF-A0A1S3YXW1-F1
#
_cell.length_a   1.000
_cell.length_b   1.000
_cell.length_c   1.000
_cell.angle_alpha   90.00
_cell.angle_beta   90.00
_cell.angle_gamma   90.00
#
_symmetry.space_group_name_H-M   'P 1'
#
loop_
_entity.id
_entity.type
_entity.pdbx_description
1 polymer ?
#
loop_
_entity_poly.entity_id
_entity_poly.type
_entity_poly.pdbx_seq_one_letter_code
_entity_poly.pdbx_strand_id
1 'polypeptide(L)'
;MSTRLIKGSKSVRLAKIENQNNRQVTFSKRRNGVFKKANELAAMIGAEICIIVFPPGSKPYSFGHPNVNETIDKYVGEETPPSPSSPGIDGNKLKNTNKNLERQQEWFRGPIDKMNYTEASMLKEGLEYLLLKVKNYGTERGYGYENGKWKAE
;
A
#
# COMPACT_ATOMS: atom_id res chain seq x y z
N MET A 1 -12.57 34.67 9.38
CA MET A 1 -12.25 33.23 9.28
C MET A 1 -12.60 32.75 7.88
N SER A 2 -11.61 32.40 7.05
CA SER A 2 -11.85 31.96 5.67
C SER A 2 -12.13 30.45 5.65
N THR A 3 -13.38 30.06 5.39
CA THR A 3 -13.79 28.66 5.31
C THR A 3 -13.25 28.04 4.03
N ARG A 4 -12.26 27.16 4.17
CA ARG A 4 -11.64 26.47 3.05
C ARG A 4 -12.62 25.41 2.51
N LEU A 5 -13.34 25.74 1.44
CA LEU A 5 -14.25 24.81 0.78
C LEU A 5 -13.47 23.59 0.26
N ILE A 6 -13.66 22.44 0.90
CA ILE A 6 -13.09 21.17 0.43
C ILE A 6 -13.89 20.77 -0.81
N LYS A 7 -13.34 21.07 -2.00
CA LYS A 7 -13.94 20.66 -3.27
C LYS A 7 -14.04 19.13 -3.27
N GLY A 8 -15.27 18.61 -3.31
CA GLY A 8 -15.57 17.18 -3.26
C GLY A 8 -15.01 16.39 -4.44
N SER A 9 -15.27 15.09 -4.46
CA SER A 9 -14.89 14.22 -5.59
C SER A 9 -15.49 14.79 -6.88
N LYS A 10 -14.64 15.10 -7.85
CA LYS A 10 -15.10 15.50 -9.18
C LYS A 10 -15.26 14.26 -10.02
N SER A 11 -16.34 14.20 -10.79
CA SER A 11 -16.45 13.23 -11.86
C SER A 11 -15.28 13.40 -12.83
N VAL A 12 -14.66 12.29 -13.23
CA VAL A 12 -13.53 12.25 -14.15
C VAL A 12 -13.93 11.38 -15.33
N ARG A 13 -13.59 11.81 -16.55
CA ARG A 13 -13.81 11.01 -17.76
C ARG A 13 -12.98 9.72 -17.71
N LEU A 14 -13.51 8.62 -18.26
CA LEU A 14 -12.80 7.35 -18.42
C LEU A 14 -11.87 7.41 -19.63
N ALA A 15 -10.82 8.23 -19.52
CA ALA A 15 -9.78 8.39 -20.52
C ALA A 15 -8.42 8.55 -19.83
N LYS A 16 -7.33 8.49 -20.62
CA LYS A 16 -5.99 8.76 -20.10
C LYS A 16 -5.93 10.16 -19.51
N ILE A 17 -5.37 10.28 -18.30
CA ILE A 17 -5.15 11.58 -17.66
C ILE A 17 -3.88 12.18 -18.27
N GLU A 18 -4.03 13.27 -19.02
CA GLU A 18 -2.90 13.90 -19.72
C GLU A 18 -1.89 14.53 -18.76
N ASN A 19 -2.38 15.28 -17.76
CA ASN A 19 -1.52 15.89 -16.76
C ASN A 19 -0.81 14.82 -15.91
N GLN A 20 0.53 14.82 -15.97
CA GLN A 20 1.37 13.80 -15.33
C GLN A 20 1.22 13.75 -13.80
N ASN A 21 1.16 14.90 -13.13
CA ASN A 21 1.01 14.96 -11.67
C ASN A 21 -0.35 14.39 -11.24
N ASN A 22 -1.42 14.79 -11.92
CA ASN A 22 -2.76 14.25 -11.67
C ASN A 22 -2.85 12.75 -11.96
N ARG A 23 -2.17 12.29 -13.02
CA ARG A 23 -2.07 10.88 -13.37
C ARG A 23 -1.36 10.08 -12.27
N GLN A 24 -0.22 10.57 -11.75
CA GLN A 24 0.54 9.89 -10.70
C GLN A 24 -0.23 9.77 -9.39
N VAL A 25 -0.86 10.88 -8.97
CA VAL A 25 -1.69 10.91 -7.75
C VAL A 25 -2.91 10.00 -7.92
N THR A 26 -3.56 10.04 -9.08
CA THR A 26 -4.72 9.19 -9.37
C THR A 26 -4.35 7.72 -9.44
N PHE A 27 -3.22 7.37 -10.07
CA PHE A 27 -2.68 6.02 -10.10
C PHE A 27 -2.50 5.48 -8.68
N SER A 28 -1.81 6.23 -7.83
CA SER A 28 -1.51 5.83 -6.45
C SER A 28 -2.80 5.59 -5.65
N LYS A 29 -3.79 6.48 -5.76
CA LYS A 29 -5.08 6.33 -5.09
C LYS A 29 -5.88 5.16 -5.62
N ARG A 30 -6.01 5.02 -6.94
CA ARG A 30 -6.80 3.95 -7.56
C ARG A 30 -6.18 2.58 -7.31
N ARG A 31 -4.86 2.45 -7.47
CA ARG A 31 -4.13 1.21 -7.15
C ARG A 31 -4.38 0.79 -5.70
N ASN A 32 -4.21 1.70 -4.75
CA ASN A 32 -4.45 1.40 -3.34
C ASN A 32 -5.92 1.03 -3.06
N GLY A 33 -6.88 1.72 -3.70
CA GLY A 33 -8.31 1.40 -3.57
C GLY A 33 -8.65 0.01 -4.12
N VAL A 34 -8.11 -0.33 -5.28
CA VAL A 34 -8.26 -1.67 -5.89
C VAL A 34 -7.67 -2.75 -4.99
N PHE A 35 -6.46 -2.56 -4.46
CA PHE A 35 -5.84 -3.54 -3.56
C PHE A 35 -6.65 -3.76 -2.28
N LYS A 36 -7.21 -2.69 -1.70
CA LYS A 36 -8.10 -2.83 -0.52
C LYS A 36 -9.36 -3.64 -0.85
N LYS A 37 -10.00 -3.36 -1.99
CA LYS A 37 -11.19 -4.11 -2.40
C LYS A 37 -10.89 -5.57 -2.73
N ALA A 38 -9.76 -5.84 -3.35
CA ALA A 38 -9.30 -7.21 -3.58
C ALA A 38 -9.05 -7.96 -2.26
N ASN A 39 -8.43 -7.31 -1.28
CA ASN A 39 -8.21 -7.88 0.05
C ASN A 39 -9.53 -8.14 0.80
N GLU A 40 -10.48 -7.19 0.76
CA GLU A 40 -11.81 -7.39 1.34
C GLU A 40 -12.51 -8.60 0.71
N LEU A 41 -12.49 -8.70 -0.63
CA LEU A 41 -13.09 -9.83 -1.34
C LEU A 41 -12.42 -11.16 -0.96
N ALA A 42 -11.09 -11.19 -1.00
CA ALA A 42 -10.31 -12.37 -0.63
C ALA A 42 -10.61 -12.82 0.81
N ALA A 43 -10.72 -11.89 1.75
CA ALA A 43 -11.05 -12.20 3.15
C ALA A 43 -12.50 -12.64 3.36
N MET A 44 -13.47 -12.06 2.64
CA MET A 44 -14.89 -12.37 2.83
C MET A 44 -15.28 -13.75 2.30
N ILE A 45 -14.76 -14.14 1.14
CA ILE A 45 -15.17 -15.37 0.44
C ILE A 45 -14.03 -16.37 0.27
N GLY A 46 -12.84 -16.09 0.82
CA GLY A 46 -11.66 -16.95 0.64
C GLY A 46 -11.14 -16.98 -0.80
N ALA A 47 -11.41 -15.93 -1.59
CA ALA A 47 -11.03 -15.90 -3.01
C ALA A 47 -9.51 -15.76 -3.18
N GLU A 48 -8.95 -16.56 -4.08
CA GLU A 48 -7.57 -16.40 -4.54
C GLU A 48 -7.51 -15.33 -5.62
N ILE A 49 -6.72 -14.28 -5.38
CA ILE A 49 -6.69 -13.09 -6.24
C ILE A 49 -5.25 -12.61 -6.40
N CYS A 50 -4.85 -12.31 -7.64
CA CYS A 50 -3.59 -11.65 -7.97
C CYS A 50 -3.85 -10.42 -8.85
N ILE A 51 -3.21 -9.30 -8.52
CA ILE A 51 -3.27 -8.05 -9.29
C ILE A 51 -1.86 -7.54 -9.48
N ILE A 52 -1.45 -7.35 -10.74
CA ILE A 52 -0.15 -6.78 -11.12
C ILE A 52 -0.42 -5.51 -11.94
N VAL A 53 0.24 -4.43 -11.59
CA VAL A 53 0.08 -3.13 -12.24
C VAL A 53 1.42 -2.59 -12.68
N PHE A 54 1.56 -2.32 -13.97
CA PHE A 54 2.75 -1.75 -14.60
C PHE A 54 2.56 -0.25 -14.84
N PRO A 55 3.09 0.62 -13.97
CA PRO A 55 3.16 2.05 -14.26
C PRO A 55 4.20 2.34 -15.37
N PRO A 56 4.03 3.42 -16.15
CA PRO A 56 5.04 3.84 -17.11
C PRO A 56 6.33 4.23 -16.38
N GLY A 57 7.45 3.61 -16.74
CA GLY A 57 8.80 4.01 -16.28
C GLY A 57 9.10 3.74 -14.80
N SER A 58 8.36 2.87 -14.12
CA SER A 58 8.68 2.46 -12.75
C SER A 58 8.45 0.97 -12.52
N LYS A 59 8.93 0.48 -11.38
CA LYS A 59 8.78 -0.93 -10.99
C LYS A 59 7.30 -1.31 -10.87
N PRO A 60 6.93 -2.56 -11.20
CA PRO A 60 5.56 -3.03 -11.04
C PRO A 60 5.13 -3.02 -9.58
N TYR A 61 3.82 -2.91 -9.38
CA TYR A 61 3.17 -3.10 -8.09
C TYR A 61 2.31 -4.34 -8.14
N SER A 62 2.32 -5.14 -7.09
CA SER A 62 1.55 -6.37 -7.01
C SER A 62 0.81 -6.51 -5.69
N PHE A 63 -0.35 -7.16 -5.75
CA PHE A 63 -1.11 -7.67 -4.61
C PHE A 63 -1.49 -9.11 -4.91
N GLY A 64 -1.40 -9.99 -3.91
CA GLY A 64 -1.77 -11.39 -4.05
C GLY A 64 -2.30 -11.94 -2.74
N HIS A 65 -3.36 -12.75 -2.83
CA HIS A 65 -3.89 -13.54 -1.73
C HIS A 65 -4.11 -14.99 -2.21
N PRO A 66 -3.50 -16.00 -1.57
CA PRO A 66 -2.64 -15.94 -0.38
C PRO A 66 -1.26 -15.30 -0.62
N ASN A 67 -0.69 -15.45 -1.82
CA ASN A 67 0.45 -14.65 -2.30
C ASN A 67 0.50 -14.62 -3.83
N VAL A 68 1.25 -13.66 -4.38
CA VAL A 68 1.32 -13.39 -5.82
C VAL A 68 1.82 -14.60 -6.61
N ASN A 69 2.91 -15.22 -6.16
CA ASN A 69 3.54 -16.31 -6.89
C ASN A 69 2.66 -17.56 -6.90
N GLU A 70 2.06 -17.94 -5.78
CA GLU A 70 1.16 -19.10 -5.72
C GLU A 70 -0.05 -18.94 -6.63
N THR A 71 -0.65 -17.74 -6.69
CA THR A 71 -1.76 -17.49 -7.61
C THR A 71 -1.31 -17.53 -9.07
N ILE A 72 -0.12 -17.02 -9.38
CA ILE A 72 0.45 -17.10 -10.74
C ILE A 72 0.79 -18.54 -11.10
N ASP A 73 1.43 -19.29 -10.22
CA ASP A 73 1.86 -20.67 -10.45
C ASP A 73 0.65 -21.58 -10.67
N LYS A 74 -0.47 -21.34 -9.97
CA LYS A 74 -1.73 -22.03 -10.24
C LYS A 74 -2.29 -21.69 -11.62
N TYR A 75 -2.32 -20.40 -11.96
CA TYR A 75 -2.81 -19.97 -13.27
C TYR A 75 -1.95 -20.51 -14.42
N VAL A 76 -0.63 -20.49 -14.27
CA VAL A 76 0.33 -20.98 -15.28
C VAL A 76 0.38 -22.52 -15.30
N GLY A 77 0.22 -23.17 -14.15
CA GLY A 77 0.19 -24.63 -14.00
C GLY A 77 -1.10 -25.29 -14.48
N GLU A 78 -2.22 -24.55 -14.53
CA GLU A 78 -3.51 -25.01 -15.07
C GLU A 78 -3.55 -25.09 -16.60
N GLU A 79 -2.48 -24.75 -17.33
CA GLU A 79 -2.31 -25.19 -18.73
C GLU A 79 -2.20 -26.74 -18.85
N THR A 80 -2.17 -27.48 -17.72
CA THR A 80 -2.38 -28.93 -17.72
C THR A 80 -3.78 -29.29 -17.18
N PRO A 81 -4.59 -30.07 -17.93
CA PRO A 81 -5.95 -30.39 -17.52
C PRO A 81 -5.96 -31.11 -16.16
N PRO A 82 -6.98 -30.87 -15.30
CA PRO A 82 -6.99 -31.39 -13.94
C PRO A 82 -7.04 -32.92 -13.95
N SER A 83 -5.94 -33.55 -13.54
CA SER A 83 -5.93 -34.96 -13.18
C SER A 83 -6.53 -35.13 -11.78
N PRO A 84 -7.52 -36.03 -11.58
CA PRO A 84 -8.27 -36.18 -10.32
C PRO A 84 -7.50 -36.95 -9.24
N SER A 85 -6.20 -36.70 -9.09
CA SER A 85 -5.40 -37.34 -8.05
C SER A 85 -4.18 -36.51 -7.70
N SER A 86 -4.23 -35.77 -6.60
CA SER A 86 -3.10 -35.66 -5.67
C SER A 86 -3.48 -35.06 -4.31
N PRO A 87 -2.77 -35.45 -3.25
CA PRO A 87 -3.27 -35.50 -1.88
C PRO A 87 -3.02 -34.22 -1.09
N GLY A 88 -3.75 -34.11 0.03
CA GLY A 88 -3.83 -32.98 0.97
C GLY A 88 -2.59 -32.11 1.17
N ILE A 89 -2.86 -30.81 1.24
CA ILE A 89 -1.94 -29.73 1.58
C ILE A 89 -1.30 -29.98 2.96
N ASP A 90 0.03 -30.10 2.98
CA ASP A 90 0.84 -30.20 4.20
C ASP A 90 0.79 -28.89 5.02
N GLY A 91 0.10 -28.93 6.16
CA GLY A 91 -0.12 -27.78 7.06
C GLY A 91 1.13 -27.15 7.68
N ASN A 92 2.31 -27.75 7.50
CA ASN A 92 3.58 -27.20 8.00
C ASN A 92 4.14 -26.06 7.14
N LYS A 93 3.70 -25.91 5.88
CA LYS A 93 4.18 -24.82 5.00
C LYS A 93 3.51 -23.48 5.29
N LEU A 94 2.23 -23.49 5.70
CA LEU A 94 1.46 -22.29 6.09
C LEU A 94 2.08 -21.54 7.29
N LYS A 95 2.69 -22.26 8.23
CA LYS A 95 3.30 -21.67 9.44
C LYS A 95 4.55 -20.84 9.14
N ASN A 96 5.26 -21.15 8.07
CA ASN A 96 6.50 -20.46 7.72
C ASN A 96 6.26 -19.16 6.92
N THR A 97 5.17 -19.08 6.17
CA THR A 97 4.83 -17.88 5.37
C THR A 97 4.20 -16.79 6.24
N ASN A 98 3.39 -17.16 7.25
CA ASN A 98 2.87 -16.23 8.26
C ASN A 98 3.99 -15.53 9.05
N LYS A 99 5.05 -16.28 9.42
CA LYS A 99 6.25 -15.70 10.05
C LYS A 99 6.94 -14.63 9.20
N ASN A 100 6.85 -14.70 7.87
CA ASN A 100 7.52 -13.73 7.01
C ASN A 100 6.75 -12.40 6.93
N LEU A 101 5.41 -12.47 6.94
CA LEU A 101 4.55 -11.30 7.01
C LEU A 101 4.58 -10.66 8.40
N GLU A 102 4.67 -11.46 9.47
CA GLU A 102 4.97 -10.99 10.82
C GLU A 102 6.35 -10.32 10.86
N ARG A 103 7.43 -10.94 10.37
CA ARG A 103 8.79 -10.32 10.35
C ARG A 103 8.84 -8.95 9.66
N GLN A 104 8.06 -8.72 8.61
CA GLN A 104 7.95 -7.41 7.94
C GLN A 104 7.26 -6.35 8.82
N GLN A 105 6.24 -6.74 9.61
CA GLN A 105 5.63 -5.88 10.62
C GLN A 105 6.51 -5.76 11.88
N GLU A 106 7.30 -6.78 12.17
CA GLU A 106 8.19 -6.90 13.33
C GLU A 106 9.44 -6.01 13.18
N TRP A 107 9.91 -5.78 11.95
CA TRP A 107 11.03 -4.88 11.67
C TRP A 107 10.80 -3.46 12.26
N PHE A 108 9.56 -2.96 12.26
CA PHE A 108 9.22 -1.69 12.91
C PHE A 108 8.76 -1.87 14.37
N ARG A 109 8.17 -3.02 14.75
CA ARG A 109 7.67 -3.25 16.13
C ARG A 109 8.76 -3.58 17.14
N GLY A 110 9.75 -4.39 16.79
CA GLY A 110 10.78 -4.86 17.72
C GLY A 110 11.58 -3.75 18.41
N PRO A 111 12.01 -2.69 17.70
CA PRO A 111 12.66 -1.52 18.31
C PRO A 111 11.72 -0.68 19.16
N ILE A 112 10.42 -0.64 18.85
CA ILE A 112 9.41 0.18 19.55
C ILE A 112 8.99 -0.49 20.86
N ASP A 113 8.76 -1.80 20.84
CA ASP A 113 8.27 -2.57 22.01
C ASP A 113 9.35 -2.76 23.10
N LYS A 114 10.64 -2.54 22.75
CA LYS A 114 11.78 -2.62 23.67
C LYS A 114 12.33 -1.26 24.11
N MET A 115 11.77 -0.15 23.59
CA MET A 115 12.21 1.20 23.96
C MET A 115 11.73 1.55 25.37
N ASN A 116 12.62 2.10 26.18
CA ASN A 116 12.20 2.75 27.41
C ASN A 116 11.51 4.10 27.11
N TYR A 117 10.85 4.69 28.11
CA TYR A 117 10.10 5.93 27.94
C TYR A 117 10.95 7.08 27.36
N THR A 118 12.22 7.18 27.78
CA THR A 118 13.13 8.22 27.32
C THR A 118 13.44 8.08 25.83
N GLU A 119 13.78 6.86 25.40
CA GLU A 119 14.08 6.57 23.99
C GLU A 119 12.84 6.76 23.11
N ALA A 120 11.66 6.35 23.58
CA ALA A 120 10.39 6.55 22.88
C ALA A 120 10.04 8.04 22.75
N SER A 121 10.31 8.84 23.79
CA SER A 121 10.10 10.29 23.77
C SER A 121 11.06 10.98 22.79
N MET A 122 12.33 10.58 22.75
CA MET A 122 13.30 11.11 21.78
C MET A 122 12.93 10.75 20.34
N LEU A 123 12.44 9.53 20.10
CA LEU A 123 11.96 9.12 18.79
C LEU A 123 10.74 9.95 18.35
N LYS A 124 9.80 10.19 19.28
CA LYS A 124 8.65 11.06 19.05
C LYS A 124 9.09 12.48 18.68
N GLU A 125 10.00 13.08 19.44
CA GLU A 125 10.54 14.41 19.14
C GLU A 125 11.28 14.47 17.81
N GLY A 126 12.09 13.44 17.48
CA GLY A 126 12.79 13.35 16.20
C GLY A 126 11.81 13.26 15.01
N LEU A 127 10.73 12.50 15.15
CA LEU A 127 9.67 12.41 14.16
C LEU A 127 8.88 13.71 14.04
N GLU A 128 8.59 14.39 15.14
CA GLU A 128 7.95 15.70 15.16
C GLU A 128 8.84 16.78 14.52
N TYR A 129 10.15 16.75 14.78
CA TYR A 129 11.14 17.62 14.14
C TYR A 129 11.24 17.36 12.64
N LEU A 130 11.28 16.09 12.22
CA LEU A 130 11.28 15.75 10.80
C LEU A 130 9.98 16.18 10.12
N LEU A 131 8.84 16.01 10.77
CA LEU A 131 7.56 16.52 10.30
C LEU A 131 7.57 18.05 10.19
N LEU A 132 8.15 18.76 11.15
CA LEU A 132 8.31 20.21 11.11
C LEU A 132 9.24 20.65 9.99
N LYS A 133 10.38 19.98 9.82
CA LYS A 133 11.33 20.26 8.74
C LYS A 133 10.69 20.03 7.38
N VAL A 134 9.97 18.92 7.23
CA VAL A 134 9.18 18.65 6.04
C VAL A 134 8.20 19.78 5.79
N LYS A 135 7.41 20.21 6.80
CA LYS A 135 6.45 21.32 6.72
C LYS A 135 7.07 22.67 6.32
N ASN A 136 8.25 23.00 6.84
CA ASN A 136 8.93 24.26 6.54
C ASN A 136 9.59 24.25 5.15
N TYR A 137 10.02 23.09 4.67
CA TYR A 137 10.64 22.93 3.35
C TYR A 137 9.72 23.32 2.19
N GLY A 138 8.41 23.17 2.37
CA GLY A 138 7.45 23.70 1.39
C GLY A 138 7.28 25.20 1.53
N THR A 139 7.22 25.74 2.76
CA THR A 139 6.96 27.16 3.00
C THR A 139 8.05 28.05 2.39
N GLU A 140 9.32 27.67 2.50
CA GLU A 140 10.46 28.37 1.87
C GLU A 140 10.42 28.38 0.33
N ARG A 141 9.62 27.49 -0.27
CA ARG A 141 9.38 27.42 -1.71
C ARG A 141 8.00 27.97 -2.11
N GLY A 142 7.33 28.68 -1.21
CA GLY A 142 5.99 29.22 -1.42
C GLY A 142 4.90 28.15 -1.37
N TYR A 143 5.06 27.13 -0.52
CA TYR A 143 4.06 26.09 -0.31
C TYR A 143 3.70 25.85 1.18
N GLY A 144 2.52 26.27 1.63
CA GLY A 144 2.00 25.93 2.95
C GLY A 144 1.54 24.47 3.09
N TYR A 145 1.71 23.87 4.28
CA TYR A 145 1.19 22.53 4.60
C TYR A 145 -0.03 22.60 5.51
N GLU A 146 -1.23 22.38 4.96
CA GLU A 146 -2.49 22.47 5.71
C GLU A 146 -3.40 21.27 5.43
N ASN A 147 -3.98 20.71 6.51
CA ASN A 147 -4.85 19.52 6.48
C ASN A 147 -4.21 18.31 5.78
N GLY A 148 -2.94 18.05 6.06
CA GLY A 148 -2.21 16.89 5.53
C GLY A 148 -1.90 16.98 4.04
N LYS A 149 -1.95 18.18 3.44
CA LYS A 149 -1.65 18.41 2.03
C LYS A 149 -0.84 19.68 1.83
N TRP A 150 0.13 19.60 0.92
CA TRP A 150 0.88 20.73 0.39
C TRP A 150 -0.02 21.61 -0.49
N LYS A 151 0.03 22.92 -0.26
CA LYS A 151 -0.67 23.99 -0.98
C LYS A 151 0.38 24.99 -1.41
N ALA A 152 0.32 25.56 -2.61
CA ALA A 152 1.08 26.78 -2.87
C ALA A 152 0.49 27.90 -2.00
N GLU A 153 1.33 28.71 -1.37
CA GLU A 153 0.91 29.97 -0.74
C GLU A 153 0.45 30.96 -1.82
#